data_AF-A0A8J6PR84-F1
#
_entry.id   AF-A0A8J6PR84-F1
#
_cell.length_a   1.000
_cell.length_b   1.000
_cell.length_c   1.000
_cell.angle_alpha   90.00
_cell.angle_beta   90.00
_cell.angle_gamma   90.00
#
_symmetry.space_group_name_H-M   'P 1'
#
loop_
_entity.id
_entity.type
_entity.pdbx_description
1 polymer ?
#
loop_
_entity_poly.entity_id
_entity_poly.type
_entity_poly.pdbx_seq_one_letter_code
_entity_poly.pdbx_strand_id
1 'polypeptide(L)'
;MTASIDTFGAKGTLEVGNESYEIFRLSAVPGTEKLPYALKVLAENLLRTEDGSNITEDHIRAIANWDADAEPSVEIQFTPARVIMQDFTGVPCIVDLATMREA
;
A
#
# COMPACT_ATOMS: atom_id res chain seq x y z
N MET A 1 5.07 7.25 -10.88
CA MET A 1 4.94 6.05 -10.03
C MET A 1 5.62 4.92 -10.76
N THR A 2 6.71 4.40 -10.22
CA THR A 2 7.37 3.20 -10.73
C THR A 2 6.37 2.04 -10.64
N ALA A 3 6.33 1.20 -11.67
CA ALA A 3 5.48 0.01 -11.64
C ALA A 3 5.94 -0.91 -10.51
N SER A 4 4.98 -1.51 -9.79
CA SER A 4 5.27 -2.55 -8.78
C SER A 4 6.12 -3.67 -9.39
N ILE A 5 7.05 -4.22 -8.62
CA ILE A 5 7.82 -5.41 -9.01
C ILE A 5 6.91 -6.63 -9.19
N ASP A 6 5.77 -6.65 -8.48
CA ASP A 6 4.73 -7.67 -8.57
C ASP A 6 5.27 -9.09 -8.34
N THR A 7 6.04 -9.28 -7.27
CA THR A 7 6.70 -10.55 -6.94
C THR A 7 5.72 -11.73 -6.86
N PHE A 8 4.48 -11.47 -6.44
CA PHE A 8 3.43 -12.48 -6.29
C PHE A 8 2.56 -12.69 -7.53
N GLY A 9 2.78 -11.93 -8.63
CA GLY A 9 1.88 -11.96 -9.78
C GLY A 9 0.45 -11.53 -9.44
N ALA A 10 0.32 -10.58 -8.51
CA ALA A 10 -0.96 -10.06 -8.05
C ALA A 10 -1.61 -9.13 -9.08
N LYS A 11 -0.81 -8.47 -9.92
CA LYS A 11 -1.31 -7.55 -10.93
C LYS A 11 -2.21 -8.26 -11.93
N GLY A 12 -3.30 -7.61 -12.30
CA GLY A 12 -4.01 -7.94 -13.52
C GLY A 12 -5.23 -7.08 -13.76
N THR A 13 -6.05 -7.51 -14.71
CA THR A 13 -7.16 -6.69 -15.21
C THR A 13 -8.50 -7.14 -14.64
N LEU A 14 -9.32 -6.17 -14.25
CA LEU A 14 -10.73 -6.33 -13.93
C LEU A 14 -11.56 -5.68 -15.05
N GLU A 15 -12.30 -6.51 -15.78
CA GLU A 15 -13.23 -6.04 -16.82
C GLU A 15 -14.59 -5.70 -16.20
N VAL A 16 -15.07 -4.47 -16.42
CA VAL A 16 -16.36 -3.97 -15.97
C VAL A 16 -17.11 -3.43 -17.18
N GLY A 17 -17.93 -4.28 -17.80
CA GLY A 17 -18.59 -3.94 -19.05
C GLY A 17 -17.59 -3.76 -20.18
N ASN A 18 -17.42 -2.52 -20.66
CA ASN A 18 -16.48 -2.17 -21.73
C ASN A 18 -15.20 -1.50 -21.19
N GLU A 19 -15.04 -1.40 -19.88
CA GLU A 19 -13.90 -0.75 -19.25
C GLU A 19 -13.00 -1.76 -18.54
N SER A 20 -11.70 -1.54 -18.64
CA SER A 20 -10.67 -2.40 -18.07
C SER A 20 -9.90 -1.63 -16.99
N TYR A 21 -9.82 -2.21 -15.79
CA TYR A 21 -9.15 -1.62 -14.64
C TYR A 21 -7.96 -2.47 -14.22
N GLU A 22 -6.83 -1.85 -13.93
CA GLU A 22 -5.71 -2.54 -13.29
C GLU A 22 -6.00 -2.71 -11.79
N ILE A 23 -5.83 -3.94 -11.29
CA ILE A 23 -6.00 -4.29 -9.88
C ILE A 23 -4.84 -5.17 -9.40
N PHE A 24 -4.60 -5.15 -8.09
CA PHE A 24 -3.69 -6.07 -7.41
C PHE A 24 -4.52 -7.03 -6.56
N ARG A 25 -4.56 -8.31 -6.95
CA ARG A 25 -5.42 -9.33 -6.33
C ARG A 25 -4.78 -9.86 -5.06
N LEU A 26 -5.43 -9.61 -3.91
CA LEU A 26 -5.01 -10.17 -2.62
C LEU A 26 -4.87 -11.70 -2.64
N SER A 27 -5.71 -12.39 -3.41
CA SER A 27 -5.69 -13.85 -3.54
C SER A 27 -4.38 -14.42 -4.09
N ALA A 28 -3.49 -13.59 -4.65
CA ALA A 28 -2.15 -14.00 -5.05
C ALA A 28 -1.26 -14.35 -3.84
N VAL A 29 -1.59 -13.83 -2.65
CA VAL A 29 -0.84 -14.09 -1.42
C VAL A 29 -1.69 -14.92 -0.46
N PRO A 30 -1.29 -16.17 -0.16
CA PRO A 30 -1.97 -17.02 0.81
C PRO A 30 -1.98 -16.38 2.21
N GLY A 31 -3.09 -16.49 2.94
CA GLY A 31 -3.27 -15.94 4.29
C GLY A 31 -4.04 -14.62 4.31
N THR A 32 -4.03 -13.87 3.20
CA THR A 32 -4.75 -12.59 3.09
C THR A 32 -6.27 -12.74 3.18
N GLU A 33 -6.82 -13.92 2.89
CA GLU A 33 -8.25 -14.21 3.00
C GLU A 33 -8.77 -14.10 4.44
N LYS A 34 -7.93 -14.43 5.43
CA LYS A 34 -8.25 -14.45 6.86
C LYS A 34 -8.10 -13.08 7.53
N LEU A 35 -7.45 -12.12 6.86
CA LEU A 35 -7.19 -10.82 7.43
C LEU A 35 -8.48 -10.03 7.71
N PRO A 36 -8.53 -9.26 8.82
CA PRO A 36 -9.51 -8.20 9.00
C PRO A 36 -9.51 -7.24 7.80
N TYR A 37 -10.67 -6.68 7.47
CA TYR A 37 -10.82 -5.80 6.29
C TYR A 37 -9.85 -4.61 6.27
N ALA A 38 -9.54 -4.01 7.43
CA ALA A 38 -8.57 -2.93 7.51
C ALA A 38 -7.18 -3.37 7.04
N LEU A 39 -6.73 -4.57 7.43
CA LEU A 39 -5.44 -5.11 7.02
C LEU A 39 -5.42 -5.56 5.56
N LYS A 40 -6.56 -5.94 4.99
CA LYS A 40 -6.69 -6.20 3.55
C LYS A 40 -6.37 -4.96 2.71
N VAL A 41 -6.75 -3.76 3.17
CA VAL A 41 -6.41 -2.49 2.51
C VAL A 41 -4.90 -2.24 2.56
N LEU A 42 -4.26 -2.49 3.70
CA LEU A 42 -2.81 -2.35 3.84
C LEU A 42 -2.06 -3.38 2.98
N ALA A 43 -2.55 -4.63 2.93
CA ALA A 43 -1.94 -5.68 2.11
C ALA A 43 -2.02 -5.36 0.60
N GLU A 44 -3.16 -4.85 0.12
CA GLU A 44 -3.28 -4.38 -1.27
C GLU A 44 -2.29 -3.25 -1.55
N ASN A 45 -2.17 -2.33 -0.60
CA ASN A 45 -1.25 -1.20 -0.74
C ASN A 45 0.19 -1.68 -0.95
N LEU A 46 0.65 -2.60 -0.09
CA LEU A 46 1.98 -3.19 -0.19
C LEU A 46 2.21 -3.90 -1.54
N LEU A 47 1.22 -4.68 -2.02
CA LEU A 47 1.32 -5.33 -3.33
C LEU A 47 1.44 -4.32 -4.48
N ARG A 48 0.64 -3.25 -4.45
CA ARG A 48 0.62 -2.23 -5.51
C ARG A 48 1.85 -1.32 -5.49
N THR A 49 2.53 -1.18 -4.36
CA THR A 49 3.68 -0.28 -4.20
C THR A 49 4.98 -1.01 -3.86
N GLU A 50 5.07 -2.31 -4.13
CA GLU A 50 6.31 -3.08 -3.98
C GLU A 50 7.43 -2.50 -4.87
N ASP A 51 8.52 -2.09 -4.26
CA ASP A 51 9.67 -1.47 -4.92
C ASP A 51 10.99 -2.22 -4.67
N GLY A 52 10.95 -3.30 -3.88
CA GLY A 52 12.11 -4.14 -3.57
C GLY A 52 13.09 -3.52 -2.57
N SER A 53 12.81 -2.33 -2.05
CA SER A 53 13.66 -1.62 -1.09
C SER A 53 12.88 -1.17 0.14
N ASN A 54 11.91 -0.28 -0.04
CA ASN A 54 11.07 0.21 1.05
C ASN A 54 9.91 -0.75 1.32
N ILE A 55 9.39 -1.37 0.26
CA ILE A 55 8.36 -2.40 0.33
C ILE A 55 8.90 -3.64 -0.37
N THR A 56 9.11 -4.68 0.43
CA THR A 56 9.70 -5.95 0.01
C THR A 56 8.68 -7.09 0.09
N GLU A 57 9.02 -8.20 -0.56
CA GLU A 57 8.29 -9.46 -0.44
C GLU A 57 8.05 -9.87 1.03
N ASP A 58 9.05 -9.68 1.88
CA ASP A 58 8.98 -10.02 3.30
C ASP A 58 7.94 -9.20 4.05
N HIS A 59 7.78 -7.90 3.74
CA HIS A 59 6.72 -7.08 4.33
C HIS A 59 5.33 -7.58 3.95
N ILE A 60 5.15 -8.03 2.69
CA ILE A 60 3.89 -8.58 2.20
C ILE A 60 3.59 -9.94 2.88
N ARG A 61 4.60 -10.78 3.07
CA ARG A 61 4.46 -12.05 3.81
C ARG A 61 4.17 -11.81 5.29
N ALA A 62 4.77 -10.80 5.90
CA ALA A 62 4.54 -10.45 7.30
C ALA A 62 3.08 -10.06 7.54
N ILE A 63 2.49 -9.20 6.71
CA ILE A 63 1.08 -8.84 6.87
C ILE A 63 0.13 -10.01 6.55
N ALA A 64 0.48 -10.87 5.59
CA ALA A 64 -0.34 -12.04 5.25
C ALA A 64 -0.39 -13.08 6.38
N ASN A 65 0.66 -13.16 7.19
CA ASN A 65 0.76 -14.01 8.38
C ASN A 65 0.53 -13.24 9.69
N TRP A 66 -0.20 -12.13 9.63
CA TRP A 66 -0.47 -11.31 10.82
C TRP A 66 -1.18 -12.11 11.91
N ASP A 67 -0.66 -12.00 13.12
CA ASP A 67 -1.20 -12.60 14.34
C ASP A 67 -1.57 -11.47 15.32
N ALA A 68 -2.79 -11.52 15.85
CA ALA A 68 -3.34 -10.50 16.74
C ALA A 68 -2.78 -10.61 18.16
N ASP A 69 -2.35 -11.81 18.57
CA ASP A 69 -1.84 -12.08 19.92
C ASP A 69 -0.31 -11.94 20.02
N ALA A 70 0.37 -11.82 18.87
CA ALA A 70 1.82 -11.65 18.80
C ALA A 70 2.24 -10.22 19.11
N GLU A 71 3.40 -10.08 19.77
CA GLU A 71 4.01 -8.76 19.98
C GLU A 71 4.43 -8.14 18.63
N PRO A 72 4.11 -6.86 18.36
CA PRO A 72 4.49 -6.21 17.11
C PRO A 72 6.01 -6.20 16.90
N SER A 73 6.46 -6.81 15.80
CA SER A 73 7.90 -6.95 15.50
C SER A 73 8.33 -6.42 14.13
N VAL A 74 7.38 -6.09 13.26
CA VAL A 74 7.64 -5.63 11.88
C VAL A 74 6.89 -4.34 11.62
N GLU A 75 7.62 -3.29 11.26
CA GLU A 75 7.03 -2.06 10.72
C GLU A 75 6.79 -2.22 9.22
N ILE A 76 5.68 -1.67 8.73
CA ILE A 76 5.34 -1.67 7.31
C ILE A 76 5.20 -0.24 6.79
N GLN A 77 5.59 -0.03 5.54
CA GLN A 77 5.33 1.22 4.83
C GLN A 77 3.90 1.23 4.29
N PHE A 78 3.24 2.39 4.38
CA PHE A 78 1.92 2.60 3.80
C PHE A 78 1.94 3.85 2.95
N THR A 79 1.49 3.72 1.70
CA THR A 79 1.40 4.83 0.73
C THR A 79 -0.07 5.18 0.51
N PRO A 80 -0.66 6.15 1.22
CA PRO A 80 -2.07 6.51 1.07
C PRO A 80 -2.40 6.96 -0.35
N ALA A 81 -3.59 6.64 -0.84
CA ALA A 81 -4.04 7.07 -2.17
C ALA A 81 -4.30 8.58 -2.27
N ARG A 82 -4.57 9.25 -1.14
CA ARG A 82 -4.86 10.69 -1.06
C ARG A 82 -4.64 11.21 0.36
N VAL A 83 -4.34 12.50 0.45
CA VAL A 83 -4.26 13.24 1.71
C VAL A 83 -5.35 14.29 1.73
N ILE A 84 -6.06 14.41 2.84
CA ILE A 84 -6.97 15.52 3.12
C ILE A 84 -6.37 16.36 4.25
N MET A 85 -6.31 17.67 4.06
CA MET A 85 -5.76 18.60 5.06
C MET A 85 -6.83 19.59 5.49
N GLN A 86 -6.89 19.88 6.79
CA GLN A 86 -7.71 20.96 7.33
C GLN A 86 -6.92 22.27 7.27
N ASP A 87 -7.60 23.39 7.06
CA ASP A 87 -7.02 24.72 6.82
C ASP A 87 -5.83 25.10 7.74
N PHE A 88 -5.94 24.92 9.07
CA PHE A 88 -4.86 25.27 10.02
C PHE A 88 -3.65 24.33 9.93
N THR A 89 -3.87 23.06 9.58
CA THR A 89 -2.79 22.08 9.36
C THR A 89 -2.21 22.15 7.94
N GLY A 90 -2.97 22.67 6.98
CA GLY A 90 -2.56 22.78 5.58
C GLY A 90 -1.57 23.90 5.33
N VAL A 91 -1.74 25.06 6.00
CA VAL A 91 -0.83 26.20 5.85
C VAL A 91 0.65 25.84 6.11
N PRO A 92 1.04 25.24 7.25
CA PRO A 92 2.45 24.89 7.47
C PRO A 92 2.96 23.85 6.45
N CYS A 93 2.14 22.86 6.07
CA CYS A 93 2.53 21.88 5.06
C CYS A 93 2.82 22.51 3.69
N ILE A 94 1.99 23.47 3.25
CA ILE A 94 2.22 24.19 1.99
C ILE A 94 3.46 25.09 2.08
N VAL A 95 3.72 25.72 3.24
CA VAL A 95 4.94 26.49 3.46
C VAL A 95 6.17 25.59 3.35
N ASP A 96 6.16 24.42 3.98
CA ASP A 96 7.26 23.45 3.89
C ASP A 96 7.50 23.05 2.42
N LEU A 97 6.45 22.70 1.67
CA LEU A 97 6.54 22.38 0.24
C LEU A 97 7.11 23.56 -0.59
N ALA A 98 6.76 24.80 -0.25
CA ALA A 98 7.32 25.98 -0.90
C ALA A 98 8.81 26.15 -0.60
N THR A 99 9.23 25.95 0.65
CA THR A 99 10.66 26.04 1.02
C THR A 99 11.51 24.94 0.37
N MET A 100 10.98 23.70 0.27
CA MET A 100 11.64 22.60 -0.43
C MET A 100 11.81 22.86 -1.93
N ARG A 101 11.00 23.74 -2.53
CA ARG A 101 11.11 24.12 -3.94
C ARG A 101 12.22 25.13 -4.20
N GLU A 102 12.55 25.96 -3.22
CA GLU A 102 13.57 27.01 -3.35
C GLU A 102 14.99 26.50 -3.05
N ALA A 103 15.12 25.36 -2.38
CA ALA A 103 16.39 24.68 -2.07
C ALA A 103 16.99 23.96 -3.29
#